data_AF-A0A7C4J4F5-F1
#
_entry.id   AF-A0A7C4J4F5-F1
#
_cell.length_a   1.000
_cell.length_b   1.000
_cell.length_c   1.000
_cell.angle_alpha   90.00
_cell.angle_beta   90.00
_cell.angle_gamma   90.00
#
_symmetry.space_group_name_H-M   'P 1'
#
loop_
_entity.id
_entity.type
_entity.pdbx_description
1 polymer ?
#
loop_
_entity_poly.entity_id
_entity_poly.type
_entity_poly.pdbx_seq_one_letter_code
_entity_poly.pdbx_strand_id
1 'polypeptide(L)'
;MDDREEKAKQIVRSIRALEGVLKTSPDVKQRERVKKDLKSLRDKLKELYPDVDLDELIEAILTDDLTVTPTGRSELEALEYVKNVEIEKISNFKDDNEINIAASILKHFSEKIWGIIADQYTKLDYSNSLERDALYRKLDECQRALKIFQQTVDDIEKASTSTHVSQLNLMRMRQGRLFLMDLFSFFKDVNDFITKILADTEFGGTMVLNADDKITYAKYDMYKTFEGLTVKEALRYIKGFVQEVLQIIKVPDKTKF
;
A
#
# COMPACT_ATOMS: atom_id res chain seq x y z
N MET A 1 -25.75 15.55 -1.71
CA MET A 1 -24.65 16.24 -2.40
C MET A 1 -25.23 17.51 -2.98
N ASP A 2 -24.53 18.64 -2.83
CA ASP A 2 -25.03 19.97 -3.17
C ASP A 2 -24.99 20.16 -4.71
N ASP A 3 -26.12 20.48 -5.35
CA ASP A 3 -26.27 20.61 -6.82
C ASP A 3 -25.22 21.57 -7.46
N ARG A 4 -24.67 22.47 -6.66
CA ARG A 4 -23.62 23.43 -7.05
C ARG A 4 -22.26 22.76 -7.21
N GLU A 5 -21.94 21.80 -6.36
CA GLU A 5 -20.66 21.08 -6.33
C GLU A 5 -20.54 20.11 -7.51
N GLU A 6 -21.63 19.42 -7.85
CA GLU A 6 -21.68 18.49 -8.99
C GLU A 6 -21.52 19.22 -10.33
N LYS A 7 -22.13 20.41 -10.47
CA LYS A 7 -21.95 21.29 -11.63
C LYS A 7 -20.51 21.79 -11.76
N ALA A 8 -19.86 22.14 -10.64
CA ALA A 8 -18.47 22.56 -10.63
C ALA A 8 -17.52 21.44 -11.09
N LYS A 9 -17.73 20.21 -10.58
CA LYS A 9 -17.02 18.99 -11.00
C LYS A 9 -17.14 18.75 -12.51
N GLN A 10 -18.33 18.87 -13.07
CA GLN A 10 -18.55 18.69 -14.51
C GLN A 10 -17.84 19.76 -15.37
N ILE A 11 -17.83 21.01 -14.92
CA ILE A 11 -17.13 22.12 -15.59
C ILE A 11 -15.61 21.89 -15.58
N VAL A 12 -15.04 21.50 -14.44
CA VAL A 12 -13.61 21.23 -14.28
C VAL A 12 -13.13 20.07 -15.18
N ARG A 13 -13.91 18.98 -15.26
CA ARG A 13 -13.62 17.86 -16.20
C ARG A 13 -13.57 18.33 -17.66
N SER A 14 -14.51 19.21 -18.04
CA SER A 14 -14.60 19.76 -19.39
C SER A 14 -13.41 20.69 -19.72
N ILE A 15 -12.95 21.48 -18.74
CA ILE A 15 -11.75 22.32 -18.86
C ILE A 15 -10.52 21.45 -19.18
N ARG A 16 -10.30 20.37 -18.42
CA ARG A 16 -9.13 19.48 -18.61
C ARG A 16 -9.13 18.79 -19.98
N ALA A 17 -10.29 18.33 -20.43
CA ALA A 17 -10.44 17.72 -21.76
C ALA A 17 -10.07 18.71 -22.87
N LEU A 18 -10.56 19.95 -22.78
CA LEU A 18 -10.29 21.01 -23.75
C LEU A 18 -8.83 21.51 -23.71
N GLU A 19 -8.19 21.54 -22.53
CA GLU A 19 -6.75 21.82 -22.43
C GLU A 19 -5.90 20.72 -23.10
N GLY A 20 -6.32 19.46 -22.98
CA GLY A 20 -5.71 18.34 -23.72
C GLY A 20 -5.83 18.52 -25.24
N VAL A 21 -7.01 18.90 -25.73
CA VAL A 21 -7.24 19.20 -27.16
C VAL A 21 -6.45 20.42 -27.63
N LEU A 22 -6.33 21.46 -26.81
CA LEU A 22 -5.57 22.67 -27.15
C LEU A 22 -4.07 22.41 -27.28
N LYS A 23 -3.53 21.48 -26.48
CA LYS A 23 -2.13 21.05 -26.50
C LYS A 23 -1.81 20.12 -27.68
N THR A 24 -2.77 19.30 -28.10
CA THR A 24 -2.54 18.24 -29.10
C THR A 24 -3.05 18.58 -30.51
N SER A 25 -3.96 19.55 -30.66
CA SER A 25 -4.51 19.90 -31.97
C SER A 25 -3.56 20.79 -32.80
N PRO A 26 -3.28 20.42 -34.07
CA PRO A 26 -2.51 21.24 -35.01
C PRO A 26 -3.35 22.28 -35.77
N ASP A 27 -4.70 22.24 -35.69
CA ASP A 27 -5.58 23.17 -36.42
C ASP A 27 -5.76 24.50 -35.67
N VAL A 28 -5.35 25.61 -36.30
CA VAL A 28 -5.46 26.96 -35.75
C VAL A 28 -6.90 27.36 -35.46
N LYS A 29 -7.86 27.01 -36.32
CA LYS A 29 -9.29 27.36 -36.13
C LYS A 29 -9.88 26.59 -34.95
N GLN A 30 -9.54 25.31 -34.80
CA GLN A 30 -9.94 24.50 -33.66
C GLN A 30 -9.35 25.04 -32.35
N ARG A 31 -8.07 25.45 -32.34
CA ARG A 31 -7.42 26.03 -31.15
C ARG A 31 -8.07 27.35 -30.73
N GLU A 32 -8.43 28.22 -31.66
CA GLU A 32 -9.15 29.48 -31.36
C GLU A 32 -10.54 29.22 -30.76
N ARG A 33 -11.28 28.26 -31.33
CA ARG A 33 -12.58 27.84 -30.80
C ARG A 33 -12.44 27.30 -29.37
N VAL A 34 -11.49 26.39 -29.15
CA VAL A 34 -11.24 25.77 -27.83
C VAL A 34 -10.82 26.81 -26.79
N LYS A 35 -10.04 27.83 -27.16
CA LYS A 35 -9.71 28.95 -26.25
C LYS A 35 -10.94 29.74 -25.82
N LYS A 36 -11.89 29.98 -26.73
CA LYS A 36 -13.15 30.67 -26.43
C LYS A 36 -14.03 29.84 -25.48
N ASP A 37 -14.09 28.53 -25.71
CA ASP A 37 -14.84 27.59 -24.88
C ASP A 37 -14.23 27.45 -23.47
N LEU A 38 -12.89 27.38 -23.36
CA LEU A 38 -12.17 27.37 -22.09
C LEU A 38 -12.43 28.64 -21.27
N LYS A 39 -12.44 29.81 -21.93
CA LYS A 39 -12.74 31.08 -21.26
C LYS A 39 -14.18 31.07 -20.71
N SER A 40 -15.15 30.64 -21.51
CA SER A 40 -16.55 30.52 -21.08
C SER A 40 -16.75 29.58 -19.89
N LEU A 41 -16.03 28.46 -19.85
CA LEU A 41 -16.09 27.51 -18.73
C LEU A 41 -15.46 28.07 -17.45
N ARG A 42 -14.33 28.79 -17.57
CA ARG A 42 -13.71 29.47 -16.42
C ARG A 42 -14.58 30.62 -15.89
N ASP A 43 -15.23 31.38 -16.77
CA ASP A 43 -16.17 32.43 -16.40
C ASP A 43 -17.38 31.85 -15.64
N LYS A 44 -17.95 30.73 -16.10
CA LYS A 44 -19.01 30.00 -15.38
C LYS A 44 -18.56 29.47 -14.02
N LEU A 45 -17.32 28.98 -13.91
CA LEU A 45 -16.78 28.53 -12.64
C LEU A 45 -16.60 29.70 -11.66
N LYS A 46 -16.24 30.88 -12.17
CA LYS A 46 -16.14 32.14 -11.41
C LYS A 46 -17.50 32.65 -10.95
N GLU A 47 -18.54 32.52 -11.76
CA GLU A 47 -19.91 32.83 -11.34
C GLU A 47 -20.38 31.89 -10.21
N LEU A 48 -19.97 30.62 -10.27
CA LEU A 48 -20.28 29.64 -9.23
C LEU A 48 -19.45 29.83 -7.96
N TYR A 49 -18.24 30.38 -8.03
CA TYR A 49 -17.34 30.62 -6.90
C TYR A 49 -16.61 31.97 -7.08
N PRO A 50 -17.28 33.11 -6.79
CA PRO A 50 -16.76 34.44 -7.09
C PRO A 50 -15.57 34.86 -6.22
N ASP A 51 -15.45 34.30 -5.02
CA ASP A 51 -14.46 34.68 -4.00
C ASP A 51 -13.32 33.66 -3.85
N VAL A 52 -13.18 32.73 -4.80
CA VAL A 52 -12.18 31.65 -4.76
C VAL A 52 -11.20 31.80 -5.92
N ASP A 53 -9.92 31.51 -5.66
CA ASP A 53 -8.94 31.40 -6.74
C ASP A 53 -9.33 30.22 -7.65
N LEU A 54 -9.52 30.50 -8.93
CA LEU A 54 -10.00 29.52 -9.89
C LEU A 54 -8.99 28.40 -10.13
N ASP A 55 -7.70 28.71 -10.10
CA ASP A 55 -6.66 27.71 -10.35
C ASP A 55 -6.56 26.78 -9.12
N GLU A 56 -6.64 27.32 -7.90
CA GLU A 56 -6.73 26.50 -6.68
C GLU A 56 -8.01 25.67 -6.62
N LEU A 57 -9.15 26.20 -7.07
CA LEU A 57 -10.43 25.48 -7.11
C LEU A 57 -10.40 24.35 -8.15
N ILE A 58 -9.82 24.59 -9.33
CA ILE A 58 -9.66 23.57 -10.37
C ILE A 58 -8.75 22.47 -9.86
N GLU A 59 -7.63 22.80 -9.22
CA GLU A 59 -6.73 21.81 -8.62
C GLU A 59 -7.40 21.06 -7.46
N ALA A 60 -8.13 21.75 -6.58
CA ALA A 60 -8.84 21.14 -5.47
C ALA A 60 -9.93 20.17 -5.95
N ILE A 61 -10.72 20.53 -6.96
CA ILE A 61 -11.77 19.67 -7.53
C ILE A 61 -11.16 18.52 -8.31
N LEU A 62 -10.05 18.73 -9.03
CA LEU A 62 -9.31 17.64 -9.70
C LEU A 62 -8.72 16.66 -8.69
N THR A 63 -8.19 17.18 -7.59
CA THR A 63 -7.68 16.38 -6.49
C THR A 63 -8.84 15.65 -5.82
N ASP A 64 -9.98 16.31 -5.60
CA ASP A 64 -11.18 15.71 -5.01
C ASP A 64 -11.79 14.61 -5.88
N ASP A 65 -11.89 14.79 -7.21
CA ASP A 65 -12.32 13.73 -8.16
C ASP A 65 -11.30 12.58 -8.27
N LEU A 66 -10.02 12.84 -7.94
CA LEU A 66 -8.98 11.81 -7.78
C LEU A 66 -8.94 11.24 -6.35
N THR A 67 -9.64 11.86 -5.39
CA THR A 67 -9.68 11.48 -3.96
C THR A 67 -11.08 11.12 -3.45
N VAL A 68 -12.09 10.95 -4.32
CA VAL A 68 -13.30 10.19 -3.95
C VAL A 68 -12.96 8.71 -3.95
N THR A 69 -12.25 8.31 -2.91
CA THR A 69 -12.75 7.33 -1.96
C THR A 69 -11.89 7.39 -0.70
N PRO A 70 -12.49 7.41 0.51
CA PRO A 70 -11.82 6.93 1.70
C PRO A 70 -11.78 5.39 1.62
N THR A 71 -10.91 4.84 0.76
CA THR A 71 -10.84 3.40 0.40
C THR A 71 -9.77 2.62 1.14
N GLY A 72 -9.20 3.13 2.24
CA GLY A 72 -8.29 2.33 3.05
C GLY A 72 -8.95 1.07 3.62
N ARG A 73 -10.27 1.11 3.91
CA ARG A 73 -11.03 -0.04 4.43
C ARG A 73 -11.71 -0.88 3.34
N SER A 74 -12.18 -0.27 2.26
CA SER A 74 -13.00 -0.96 1.25
C SER A 74 -12.27 -2.04 0.45
N GLU A 75 -10.96 -1.92 0.22
CA GLU A 75 -10.19 -2.94 -0.52
C GLU A 75 -9.78 -4.11 0.38
N LEU A 76 -9.42 -3.84 1.65
CA LEU A 76 -9.04 -4.86 2.63
C LEU A 76 -10.25 -5.66 3.14
N GLU A 77 -11.39 -5.00 3.38
CA GLU A 77 -12.62 -5.64 3.86
C GLU A 77 -13.21 -6.63 2.85
N ALA A 78 -12.91 -6.46 1.56
CA ALA A 78 -13.35 -7.36 0.50
C ALA A 78 -12.55 -8.66 0.44
N LEU A 79 -11.40 -8.73 1.12
CA LEU A 79 -10.43 -9.81 1.05
C LEU A 79 -10.46 -10.65 2.35
N GLU A 80 -10.45 -11.96 2.22
CA GLU A 80 -10.80 -12.87 3.32
C GLU A 80 -9.77 -12.88 4.44
N TYR A 81 -8.48 -12.84 4.09
CA TYR A 81 -7.36 -13.05 4.99
C TYR A 81 -6.82 -11.73 5.54
N VAL A 82 -6.90 -10.63 4.79
CA VAL A 82 -6.36 -9.32 5.19
C VAL A 82 -7.39 -8.36 5.83
N LYS A 83 -8.69 -8.71 5.85
CA LYS A 83 -9.74 -7.88 6.47
C LYS A 83 -9.51 -7.49 7.93
N ASN A 84 -8.73 -8.28 8.67
CA ASN A 84 -8.43 -8.05 10.09
C ASN A 84 -7.14 -7.23 10.30
N VAL A 85 -6.53 -6.72 9.22
CA VAL A 85 -5.37 -5.84 9.32
C VAL A 85 -5.84 -4.45 9.73
N GLU A 86 -5.44 -4.02 10.91
CA GLU A 86 -5.72 -2.67 11.42
C GLU A 86 -4.76 -1.68 10.78
N ILE A 87 -5.29 -0.71 10.03
CA ILE A 87 -4.47 0.31 9.37
C ILE A 87 -4.04 1.38 10.36
N GLU A 88 -2.73 1.43 10.62
CA GLU A 88 -2.08 2.44 11.41
C GLU A 88 -1.52 3.56 10.51
N LYS A 89 -1.74 4.80 10.93
CA LYS A 89 -1.21 5.97 10.22
C LYS A 89 0.21 6.25 10.69
N ILE A 90 1.18 5.80 9.92
CA ILE A 90 2.61 5.94 10.22
C ILE A 90 3.17 7.23 9.64
N SER A 91 2.62 7.68 8.52
CA SER A 91 2.93 8.97 7.90
C SER A 91 1.68 9.83 7.79
N ASN A 92 1.85 11.12 8.11
CA ASN A 92 0.81 12.13 7.96
C ASN A 92 0.67 12.67 6.54
N PHE A 93 1.61 12.35 5.65
CA PHE A 93 1.59 12.83 4.28
C PHE A 93 0.53 12.08 3.45
N LYS A 94 -0.18 12.83 2.61
CA LYS A 94 -1.28 12.29 1.78
C LYS A 94 -0.82 11.22 0.80
N ASP A 95 0.39 11.35 0.26
CA ASP A 95 0.94 10.44 -0.75
C ASP A 95 1.44 9.11 -0.16
N ASP A 96 1.52 8.99 1.17
CA ASP A 96 2.10 7.84 1.85
C ASP A 96 1.03 6.81 2.28
N ASN A 97 -0.20 6.90 1.75
CA ASN A 97 -1.28 5.98 2.10
C ASN A 97 -0.93 4.51 1.81
N GLU A 98 -0.28 4.25 0.67
CA GLU A 98 0.20 2.91 0.31
C GLU A 98 1.25 2.39 1.33
N ILE A 99 2.11 3.28 1.83
CA ILE A 99 3.11 2.95 2.84
C ILE A 99 2.44 2.64 4.17
N ASN A 100 1.41 3.40 4.57
CA ASN A 100 0.63 3.13 5.77
C ASN A 100 -0.02 1.73 5.72
N ILE A 101 -0.62 1.37 4.59
CA ILE A 101 -1.23 0.05 4.38
C ILE A 101 -0.14 -1.05 4.45
N ALA A 102 0.92 -0.91 3.67
CA ALA A 102 2.02 -1.86 3.61
C ALA A 102 2.68 -2.09 4.99
N ALA A 103 2.90 -1.03 5.75
CA ALA A 103 3.49 -1.12 7.06
C ALA A 103 2.54 -1.74 8.10
N SER A 104 1.23 -1.50 8.00
CA SER A 104 0.22 -2.15 8.82
C SER A 104 0.15 -3.66 8.55
N ILE A 105 0.24 -4.05 7.27
CA ILE A 105 0.35 -5.45 6.84
C ILE A 105 1.63 -6.08 7.42
N LEU A 106 2.78 -5.41 7.29
CA LEU A 106 4.05 -5.90 7.84
C LEU A 106 3.94 -6.12 9.36
N LYS A 107 3.38 -5.16 10.09
CA LYS A 107 3.17 -5.26 11.55
C LYS A 107 2.29 -6.47 11.88
N HIS A 108 1.10 -6.55 11.28
CA HIS A 108 0.15 -7.64 11.49
C HIS A 108 0.80 -9.00 11.20
N PHE A 109 1.49 -9.11 10.07
CA PHE A 109 2.18 -10.33 9.70
C PHE A 109 3.26 -10.70 10.73
N SER A 110 4.12 -9.76 11.11
CA SER A 110 5.22 -10.01 12.05
C SER A 110 4.76 -10.41 13.45
N GLU A 111 3.67 -9.80 13.94
CA GLU A 111 3.18 -10.03 15.31
C GLU A 111 2.23 -11.22 15.42
N LYS A 112 1.36 -11.42 14.43
CA LYS A 112 0.22 -12.34 14.54
C LYS A 112 0.37 -13.60 13.68
N ILE A 113 1.24 -13.58 12.67
CA ILE A 113 1.32 -14.64 11.64
C ILE A 113 2.69 -15.32 11.61
N TRP A 114 3.78 -14.55 11.59
CA TRP A 114 5.14 -15.04 11.39
C TRP A 114 5.54 -16.18 12.33
N GLY A 115 5.07 -16.12 13.59
CA GLY A 115 5.35 -17.15 14.60
C GLY A 115 5.08 -18.57 14.11
N ILE A 116 4.07 -18.78 13.26
CA ILE A 116 3.77 -20.11 12.71
C ILE A 116 4.89 -20.64 11.83
N ILE A 117 5.50 -19.79 11.01
CA ILE A 117 6.61 -20.18 10.12
C ILE A 117 7.88 -20.41 10.95
N ALA A 118 8.01 -19.74 12.08
CA ALA A 118 9.14 -19.88 12.98
C ALA A 118 9.27 -21.30 13.57
N ASP A 119 10.47 -21.60 14.06
CA ASP A 119 10.84 -22.90 14.63
C ASP A 119 9.95 -23.35 15.80
N GLN A 120 9.28 -22.39 16.45
CA GLN A 120 8.39 -22.63 17.57
C GLN A 120 7.20 -23.55 17.20
N TYR A 121 6.65 -23.42 15.99
CA TYR A 121 5.42 -24.13 15.61
C TYR A 121 5.60 -25.03 14.37
N THR A 122 6.45 -24.65 13.41
CA THR A 122 6.69 -25.48 12.22
C THR A 122 8.08 -26.11 12.27
N LYS A 123 8.13 -27.43 12.42
CA LYS A 123 9.36 -28.22 12.38
C LYS A 123 9.67 -28.57 10.93
N LEU A 124 10.68 -27.89 10.39
CA LEU A 124 11.11 -28.10 9.02
C LEU A 124 12.29 -29.07 8.96
N ASP A 125 12.51 -29.68 7.81
CA ASP A 125 13.80 -30.34 7.55
C ASP A 125 14.97 -29.33 7.55
N TYR A 126 16.19 -29.84 7.54
CA TYR A 126 17.39 -29.00 7.62
C TYR A 126 17.47 -27.97 6.48
N SER A 127 17.12 -28.35 5.25
CA SER A 127 17.25 -27.48 4.08
C SER A 127 16.25 -26.33 4.09
N ASN A 128 15.01 -26.62 4.47
CA ASN A 128 13.93 -25.64 4.53
C ASN A 128 14.03 -24.76 5.78
N SER A 129 14.65 -25.26 6.86
CA SER A 129 14.99 -24.44 8.03
C SER A 129 15.94 -23.29 7.67
N LEU A 130 16.96 -23.55 6.84
CA LEU A 130 17.89 -22.51 6.38
C LEU A 130 17.19 -21.45 5.51
N GLU A 131 16.24 -21.88 4.67
CA GLU A 131 15.44 -20.98 3.83
C GLU A 131 14.54 -20.08 4.69
N ARG A 132 13.86 -20.65 5.70
CA ARG A 132 13.11 -19.90 6.71
C ARG A 132 13.98 -18.86 7.42
N ASP A 133 15.20 -19.22 7.84
CA ASP A 133 16.08 -18.29 8.54
C ASP A 133 16.56 -17.14 7.63
N ALA A 134 16.68 -17.38 6.31
CA ALA A 134 16.88 -16.32 5.33
C ALA A 134 15.67 -15.39 5.22
N LEU A 135 14.45 -15.93 5.22
CA LEU A 135 13.21 -15.13 5.27
C LEU A 135 13.13 -14.28 6.54
N TYR A 136 13.53 -14.83 7.70
CA TYR A 136 13.56 -14.07 8.95
C TYR A 136 14.46 -12.82 8.87
N ARG A 137 15.65 -12.97 8.26
CA ARG A 137 16.56 -11.84 8.03
C ARG A 137 15.94 -10.78 7.12
N LYS A 138 15.25 -11.19 6.06
CA LYS A 138 14.52 -10.27 5.16
C LYS A 138 13.36 -9.55 5.87
N LEU A 139 12.64 -10.23 6.76
CA LEU A 139 11.59 -9.62 7.57
C LEU A 139 12.17 -8.49 8.45
N ASP A 140 13.28 -8.79 9.13
CA ASP A 140 14.00 -7.83 9.98
C ASP A 140 14.60 -6.66 9.17
N GLU A 141 15.06 -6.91 7.94
CA GLU A 141 15.43 -5.86 6.98
C GLU A 141 14.25 -4.93 6.62
N CYS A 142 13.07 -5.49 6.33
CA CYS A 142 11.86 -4.70 6.06
C CYS A 142 11.46 -3.84 7.27
N GLN A 143 11.52 -4.40 8.48
CA GLN A 143 11.25 -3.67 9.72
C GLN A 143 12.25 -2.53 9.96
N ARG A 144 13.54 -2.74 9.68
CA ARG A 144 14.55 -1.67 9.72
C ARG A 144 14.28 -0.58 8.70
N ALA A 145 13.96 -0.95 7.45
CA ALA A 145 13.66 0.01 6.40
C ALA A 145 12.46 0.91 6.78
N LEU A 146 11.41 0.32 7.34
CA LEU A 146 10.26 1.06 7.85
C LEU A 146 10.65 2.01 8.99
N LYS A 147 11.48 1.57 9.93
CA LYS A 147 11.94 2.41 11.03
C LYS A 147 12.76 3.62 10.57
N ILE A 148 13.62 3.43 9.56
CA ILE A 148 14.39 4.53 8.95
C ILE A 148 13.46 5.53 8.26
N PHE A 149 12.43 5.03 7.56
CA PHE A 149 11.40 5.87 6.96
C PHE A 149 10.65 6.69 8.02
N GLN A 150 10.20 6.05 9.11
CA GLN A 150 9.53 6.72 10.23
C GLN A 150 10.39 7.83 10.84
N GLN A 151 11.66 7.56 11.09
CA GLN A 151 12.60 8.57 11.59
C GLN A 151 12.69 9.77 10.66
N THR A 152 12.74 9.53 9.35
CA THR A 152 12.78 10.60 8.35
C THR A 152 11.48 11.42 8.34
N VAL A 153 10.32 10.78 8.51
CA VAL A 153 9.03 11.48 8.67
C VAL A 153 9.03 12.37 9.91
N ASP A 154 9.45 11.84 11.05
CA ASP A 154 9.54 12.58 12.32
C ASP A 154 10.52 13.77 12.23
N ASP A 155 11.61 13.61 11.49
CA ASP A 155 12.62 14.65 11.30
C ASP A 155 12.12 15.78 10.39
N ILE A 156 11.23 15.50 9.43
CA ILE A 156 10.58 16.54 8.61
C ILE A 156 9.74 17.45 9.50
N GLU A 157 8.98 16.89 10.45
CA GLU A 157 8.12 17.66 11.36
C GLU A 157 8.93 18.58 12.28
N LYS A 158 10.18 18.22 12.59
CA LYS A 158 11.10 18.99 13.45
C LYS A 158 11.97 19.99 12.67
N ALA A 159 12.01 19.90 11.34
CA ALA A 159 12.91 20.71 10.53
C ALA A 159 12.45 22.18 10.47
N SER A 160 13.40 23.10 10.71
CA SER A 160 13.11 24.54 10.81
C SER A 160 13.37 25.33 9.52
N THR A 161 14.03 24.73 8.52
CA THR A 161 14.42 25.42 7.27
C THR A 161 13.85 24.73 6.04
N SER A 162 13.40 25.52 5.07
CA SER A 162 12.75 25.02 3.84
C SER A 162 13.68 24.13 2.99
N THR A 163 14.98 24.43 2.95
CA THR A 163 15.98 23.62 2.23
C THR A 163 16.14 22.24 2.86
N HIS A 164 16.19 22.16 4.19
CA HIS A 164 16.30 20.89 4.91
C HIS A 164 15.04 20.04 4.76
N VAL A 165 13.86 20.67 4.85
CA VAL A 165 12.56 20.03 4.58
C VAL A 165 12.50 19.45 3.17
N SER A 166 12.99 20.17 2.17
CA SER A 166 13.02 19.68 0.78
C SER A 166 13.89 18.42 0.61
N GLN A 167 15.07 18.40 1.25
CA GLN A 167 15.97 17.24 1.22
C GLN A 167 15.35 16.03 1.91
N LEU A 168 14.77 16.21 3.10
CA LEU A 168 14.12 15.14 3.85
C LEU A 168 12.89 14.59 3.12
N ASN A 169 12.09 15.43 2.44
CA ASN A 169 10.99 14.95 1.60
C ASN A 169 11.47 14.05 0.45
N LEU A 170 12.60 14.38 -0.18
CA LEU A 170 13.18 13.56 -1.23
C LEU A 170 13.68 12.21 -0.68
N MET A 171 14.28 12.22 0.52
CA MET A 171 14.67 11.01 1.24
C MET A 171 13.45 10.16 1.59
N ARG A 172 12.38 10.75 2.14
CA ARG A 172 11.11 10.09 2.45
C ARG A 172 10.55 9.35 1.24
N MET A 173 10.44 10.04 0.09
CA MET A 173 9.92 9.42 -1.14
C MET A 173 10.78 8.24 -1.60
N ARG A 174 12.12 8.37 -1.53
CA ARG A 174 13.03 7.30 -1.93
C ARG A 174 12.95 6.09 -0.99
N GLN A 175 12.97 6.33 0.32
CA GLN A 175 12.86 5.28 1.34
C GLN A 175 11.51 4.58 1.28
N GLY A 176 10.42 5.32 1.10
CA GLY A 176 9.07 4.76 0.94
C GLY A 176 8.97 3.81 -0.24
N ARG A 177 9.50 4.21 -1.41
CA ARG A 177 9.56 3.34 -2.60
C ARG A 177 10.42 2.09 -2.37
N LEU A 178 11.58 2.26 -1.72
CA LEU A 178 12.47 1.14 -1.41
C LEU A 178 11.80 0.16 -0.45
N PHE A 179 11.15 0.66 0.59
CA PHE A 179 10.39 -0.15 1.54
C PHE A 179 9.30 -0.97 0.85
N LEU A 180 8.50 -0.37 -0.03
CA LEU A 180 7.46 -1.10 -0.77
C LEU A 180 8.05 -2.20 -1.66
N MET A 181 9.19 -1.94 -2.32
CA MET A 181 9.90 -2.91 -3.16
C MET A 181 10.43 -4.09 -2.34
N ASP A 182 11.10 -3.80 -1.22
CA ASP A 182 11.69 -4.80 -0.35
C ASP A 182 10.59 -5.66 0.28
N LEU A 183 9.50 -5.04 0.73
CA LEU A 183 8.37 -5.74 1.33
C LEU A 183 7.65 -6.63 0.30
N PHE A 184 7.45 -6.16 -0.92
CA PHE A 184 6.87 -6.98 -1.98
C PHE A 184 7.77 -8.18 -2.31
N SER A 185 9.08 -7.96 -2.44
CA SER A 185 10.04 -9.05 -2.67
C SER A 185 10.00 -10.07 -1.54
N PHE A 186 9.96 -9.59 -0.29
CA PHE A 186 9.85 -10.46 0.88
C PHE A 186 8.58 -11.33 0.82
N PHE A 187 7.41 -10.74 0.59
CA PHE A 187 6.17 -11.51 0.50
C PHE A 187 6.14 -12.48 -0.69
N LYS A 188 6.79 -12.14 -1.79
CA LYS A 188 6.98 -13.07 -2.91
C LYS A 188 7.81 -14.29 -2.47
N ASP A 189 8.92 -14.06 -1.79
CA ASP A 189 9.78 -15.15 -1.30
C ASP A 189 9.04 -16.01 -0.26
N VAL A 190 8.24 -15.40 0.63
CA VAL A 190 7.38 -16.15 1.56
C VAL A 190 6.34 -16.97 0.81
N ASN A 191 5.67 -16.40 -0.20
CA ASN A 191 4.69 -17.13 -1.01
C ASN A 191 5.31 -18.36 -1.68
N ASP A 192 6.49 -18.20 -2.27
CA ASP A 192 7.20 -19.26 -2.97
C ASP A 192 7.61 -20.36 -1.99
N PHE A 193 8.15 -19.98 -0.83
CA PHE A 193 8.50 -20.90 0.25
C PHE A 193 7.29 -21.69 0.78
N ILE A 194 6.22 -20.99 1.14
CA ILE A 194 4.99 -21.60 1.68
C ILE A 194 4.33 -22.51 0.64
N THR A 195 4.32 -22.10 -0.63
CA THR A 195 3.79 -22.92 -1.74
C THR A 195 4.59 -24.21 -1.90
N LYS A 196 5.92 -24.12 -1.83
CA LYS A 196 6.82 -25.28 -1.91
C LYS A 196 6.56 -26.28 -0.77
N ILE A 197 6.56 -25.84 0.48
CA ILE A 197 6.38 -26.75 1.63
C ILE A 197 4.95 -27.31 1.72
N LEU A 198 3.93 -26.53 1.35
CA LEU A 198 2.54 -27.02 1.30
C LEU A 198 2.34 -28.07 0.23
N ALA A 199 2.91 -27.87 -0.96
CA ALA A 199 2.84 -28.86 -2.03
C ALA A 199 3.45 -30.19 -1.57
N ASP A 200 4.66 -30.16 -0.99
CA ASP A 200 5.30 -31.35 -0.44
C ASP A 200 4.44 -32.05 0.64
N THR A 201 3.89 -31.27 1.57
CA THR A 201 3.01 -31.75 2.64
C THR A 201 1.72 -32.39 2.11
N GLU A 202 1.19 -31.93 0.97
CA GLU A 202 -0.01 -32.50 0.36
C GLU A 202 0.23 -33.85 -0.30
N PHE A 203 1.46 -34.13 -0.72
CA PHE A 203 1.86 -35.42 -1.30
C PHE A 203 2.56 -36.36 -0.30
N GLY A 204 2.48 -36.06 1.01
CA GLY A 204 3.07 -36.88 2.06
C GLY A 204 4.60 -36.80 2.14
N GLY A 205 5.17 -35.69 1.68
CA GLY A 205 6.60 -35.40 1.81
C GLY A 205 7.03 -35.07 3.23
N THR A 206 8.32 -34.80 3.40
CA THR A 206 8.97 -34.66 4.72
C THR A 206 9.52 -33.27 4.99
N MET A 207 9.16 -32.26 4.20
CA MET A 207 9.65 -30.90 4.44
C MET A 207 9.09 -30.31 5.74
N VAL A 208 7.86 -30.67 6.11
CA VAL A 208 7.22 -30.30 7.38
C VAL A 208 6.99 -31.58 8.21
N LEU A 209 7.73 -31.70 9.31
CA LEU A 209 7.77 -32.92 10.13
C LEU A 209 6.57 -33.07 11.06
N ASN A 210 5.84 -31.98 11.30
CA ASN A 210 4.73 -31.90 12.25
C ASN A 210 3.47 -31.28 11.65
N ALA A 211 3.20 -31.56 10.37
CA ALA A 211 2.11 -30.93 9.62
C ALA A 211 0.72 -31.11 10.26
N ASP A 212 0.47 -32.26 10.88
CA ASP A 212 -0.80 -32.60 11.51
C ASP A 212 -0.86 -32.26 13.01
N ASP A 213 0.25 -31.77 13.59
CA ASP A 213 0.28 -31.36 15.00
C ASP A 213 -0.59 -30.11 15.19
N LYS A 214 -1.29 -30.05 16.33
CA LYS A 214 -2.09 -28.87 16.70
C LYS A 214 -1.21 -27.79 17.31
N ILE A 215 -1.45 -26.56 16.90
CA ILE A 215 -0.82 -25.37 17.46
C ILE A 215 -1.44 -25.07 18.82
N THR A 216 -0.58 -24.90 19.82
CA THR A 216 -0.97 -24.54 21.19
C THR A 216 -0.09 -23.40 21.67
N TYR A 217 -0.72 -22.28 22.04
CA TYR A 217 -0.02 -21.10 22.53
C TYR A 217 0.13 -21.14 24.05
N ALA A 218 1.20 -20.52 24.57
CA ALA A 218 1.37 -20.32 25.99
C ALA A 218 0.28 -19.39 26.56
N LYS A 219 0.08 -19.42 27.88
CA LYS A 219 -0.92 -18.55 28.54
C LYS A 219 -0.62 -17.06 28.38
N TYR A 220 0.66 -16.70 28.24
CA TYR A 220 1.14 -15.32 28.15
C TYR A 220 1.35 -14.84 26.71
N ASP A 221 1.11 -15.68 25.70
CA ASP A 221 1.20 -15.23 24.31
C ASP A 221 0.08 -14.23 24.02
N MET A 222 0.48 -13.07 23.48
CA MET A 222 -0.42 -11.95 23.22
C MET A 222 -1.43 -12.24 22.10
N TYR A 223 -1.01 -13.01 21.09
CA TYR A 223 -1.83 -13.33 19.93
C TYR A 223 -1.90 -14.85 19.75
N LYS A 224 -3.13 -15.36 19.64
CA LYS A 224 -3.44 -16.79 19.52
C LYS A 224 -4.16 -17.12 18.23
N THR A 225 -3.69 -16.51 17.14
CA THR A 225 -4.36 -16.50 15.83
C THR A 225 -4.73 -17.88 15.31
N PHE A 226 -3.90 -18.89 15.60
CA PHE A 226 -4.04 -20.25 15.06
C PHE A 226 -4.26 -21.33 16.14
N GLU A 227 -4.70 -20.94 17.34
CA GLU A 227 -4.90 -21.89 18.44
C GLU A 227 -5.85 -23.04 18.03
N GLY A 228 -5.42 -24.28 18.25
CA GLY A 228 -6.21 -25.47 17.97
C GLY A 228 -6.26 -25.90 16.51
N LEU A 229 -5.72 -25.11 15.58
CA LEU A 229 -5.52 -25.49 14.18
C LEU A 229 -4.29 -26.39 14.03
N THR A 230 -4.27 -27.20 12.98
CA THR A 230 -3.07 -27.93 12.58
C THR A 230 -2.04 -26.99 11.93
N VAL A 231 -0.76 -27.36 11.99
CA VAL A 231 0.32 -26.62 11.29
C VAL A 231 -0.02 -26.47 9.81
N LYS A 232 -0.51 -27.51 9.15
CA LYS A 232 -0.93 -27.49 7.75
C LYS A 232 -2.03 -26.46 7.47
N GLU A 233 -3.05 -26.37 8.33
CA GLU A 233 -4.13 -25.38 8.19
C GLU A 233 -3.60 -23.95 8.35
N ALA A 234 -2.70 -23.73 9.32
CA ALA A 234 -2.09 -22.42 9.53
C ALA A 234 -1.19 -22.01 8.34
N LEU A 235 -0.43 -22.94 7.77
CA LEU A 235 0.35 -22.69 6.55
C LEU A 235 -0.54 -22.34 5.35
N ARG A 236 -1.71 -22.98 5.21
CA ARG A 236 -2.71 -22.62 4.18
C ARG A 236 -3.25 -21.21 4.38
N TYR A 237 -3.54 -20.83 5.62
CA TYR A 237 -3.94 -19.46 5.93
C TYR A 237 -2.86 -18.46 5.54
N ILE A 238 -1.60 -18.74 5.89
CA ILE A 238 -0.46 -17.89 5.48
C ILE A 238 -0.41 -17.73 3.97
N LYS A 239 -0.58 -18.82 3.22
CA LYS A 239 -0.61 -18.78 1.75
C LYS A 239 -1.70 -17.83 1.25
N GLY A 240 -2.93 -17.97 1.77
CA GLY A 240 -4.06 -17.08 1.41
C GLY A 240 -3.76 -15.62 1.74
N PHE A 241 -3.28 -15.36 2.96
CA PHE A 241 -2.88 -14.02 3.39
C PHE A 241 -1.85 -13.39 2.46
N VAL A 242 -0.76 -14.10 2.17
CA VAL A 242 0.32 -13.57 1.34
C VAL A 242 -0.15 -13.33 -0.11
N GLN A 243 -1.00 -14.19 -0.65
CA GLN A 243 -1.58 -14.01 -1.98
C GLN A 243 -2.45 -12.75 -2.08
N GLU A 244 -3.22 -12.43 -1.03
CA GLU A 244 -3.99 -11.19 -0.97
C GLU A 244 -3.09 -9.97 -0.78
N VAL A 245 -2.07 -10.07 0.06
CA VAL A 245 -1.08 -8.99 0.26
C VAL A 245 -0.37 -8.63 -1.04
N LEU A 246 0.01 -9.61 -1.85
CA LEU A 246 0.65 -9.39 -3.15
C LEU A 246 -0.27 -8.71 -4.18
N GLN A 247 -1.59 -8.76 -3.99
CA GLN A 247 -2.55 -8.00 -4.81
C GLN A 247 -2.68 -6.54 -4.37
N ILE A 248 -2.43 -6.27 -3.09
CA ILE A 248 -2.55 -4.93 -2.49
C ILE A 248 -1.28 -4.10 -2.69
N ILE A 249 -0.12 -4.69 -2.42
CA ILE A 249 1.16 -3.96 -2.49
C ILE A 249 1.51 -3.71 -3.95
N LYS A 250 1.23 -2.49 -4.43
CA LYS A 250 1.61 -2.02 -5.76
C LYS A 250 3.08 -1.64 -5.75
N VAL A 251 3.87 -2.29 -6.61
CA VAL A 251 5.27 -1.97 -6.79
C VAL A 251 5.40 -0.82 -7.81
N PRO A 252 6.07 0.31 -7.47
CA PRO A 252 6.31 1.38 -8.41
C PRO A 252 7.08 0.89 -9.65
N ASP A 253 6.65 1.27 -10.84
CA ASP A 253 7.27 0.82 -12.09
C ASP A 253 8.76 1.25 -12.17
N LYS A 254 9.67 0.32 -12.49
CA LYS A 254 11.14 0.54 -12.47
C LYS A 254 11.65 1.55 -13.51
N THR A 255 10.76 2.09 -14.35
CA THR A 255 11.09 2.99 -15.47
C THR A 255 10.98 4.47 -15.13
N LYS A 256 10.56 4.84 -13.92
CA LYS A 256 10.46 6.24 -13.47
C LYS A 256 11.51 6.55 -12.40
N PHE A 257 12.78 6.60 -12.82
CA PHE A 257 13.90 7.19 -12.08
C PHE A 257 14.25 8.55 -12.66
#